data_AF-A0A397B6P8-F1
#
_entry.id   AF-A0A397B6P8-F1
#
_cell.length_a   1.000
_cell.length_b   1.000
_cell.length_c   1.000
_cell.angle_alpha   90.00
_cell.angle_beta   90.00
_cell.angle_gamma   90.00
#
_symmetry.space_group_name_H-M   'P 1'
#
loop_
_entity.id
_entity.type
_entity.pdbx_description
1 polymer ?
#
loop_
_entity_poly.entity_id
_entity_poly.type
_entity_poly.pdbx_seq_one_letter_code
_entity_poly.pdbx_strand_id
1 'polypeptide(L)'
;GSIGDPASTFFREHINSGAVFNPEVPAQWGGVDAEAYMVVPFIPPSMACSQGSSRDSSWSCAALPRSHIVCGHPGTLALSSPTYEVLENASFILITVTRTGGGVGFVSVSYAVVHITTSDDDASATAFYTSSQRLHFAPGVTSVTFAMTVHDNFVRNAVLKQFKVVLRDPSVDASIGNQGSAVVTILDDDPPDPTFTAQVPQWGTAGAPLALTLATSSPSASKWVVVQAKLMRSYNEIVERLFLPFTTNGWTNSWTPTMSGEYLLTFCTLFGTGLQGQYFANARLQVANISFPIYPIFG
;
A
#
# COMPACT_ATOMS: atom_id res chain seq x y z
N GLY A 1 -45.56 18.58 15.11
CA GLY A 1 -45.90 19.84 15.79
C GLY A 1 -44.92 20.07 16.91
N SER A 2 -44.04 21.05 16.75
CA SER A 2 -43.34 21.73 17.84
C SER A 2 -43.08 23.14 17.34
N ILE A 3 -43.90 24.05 17.83
CA ILE A 3 -43.83 25.49 17.57
C ILE A 3 -42.58 25.97 18.31
N GLY A 4 -41.59 26.47 17.57
CA GLY A 4 -40.45 27.15 18.18
C GLY A 4 -40.95 28.45 18.81
N ASP A 5 -40.68 28.64 20.10
CA ASP A 5 -41.04 29.85 20.82
C ASP A 5 -40.20 31.04 20.30
N PRO A 6 -40.83 32.07 19.70
CA PRO A 6 -40.14 33.25 19.19
C PRO A 6 -39.49 34.11 20.28
N ALA A 7 -39.68 33.78 21.57
CA ALA A 7 -39.01 34.43 22.70
C ALA A 7 -37.63 33.85 23.04
N SER A 8 -37.21 32.72 22.44
CA SER A 8 -35.88 32.16 22.70
C SER A 8 -34.78 32.93 21.97
N THR A 9 -33.76 33.36 22.71
CA THR A 9 -32.64 34.20 22.21
C THR A 9 -31.84 33.57 21.07
N PHE A 10 -31.86 32.24 20.97
CA PHE A 10 -31.17 31.48 19.91
C PHE A 10 -31.70 31.76 18.49
N PHE A 11 -32.97 32.20 18.34
CA PHE A 11 -33.58 32.41 17.03
C PHE A 11 -33.36 33.82 16.46
N ARG A 12 -32.98 34.80 17.29
CA ARG A 12 -32.82 36.22 16.88
C ARG A 12 -31.45 36.57 16.31
N GLU A 13 -30.41 35.80 16.61
CA GLU A 13 -29.03 36.16 16.19
C GLU A 13 -28.71 35.78 14.73
N HIS A 14 -29.57 35.00 14.07
CA HIS A 14 -29.35 34.50 12.70
C HIS A 14 -30.33 35.06 11.66
N ILE A 15 -31.10 36.10 12.00
CA ILE A 15 -32.05 36.73 11.08
C ILE A 15 -31.74 38.24 10.97
N ASN A 16 -31.76 38.76 9.74
CA ASN A 16 -31.66 40.20 9.46
C ASN A 16 -32.61 41.01 10.37
N SER A 17 -32.18 42.16 10.88
CA SER A 17 -32.88 42.94 11.92
C SER A 17 -34.21 43.60 11.49
N GLY A 18 -34.90 43.06 10.48
CA GLY A 18 -36.18 43.54 9.98
C GLY A 18 -37.20 42.45 9.62
N ALA A 19 -36.95 41.18 9.93
CA ALA A 19 -37.90 40.12 9.61
C ALA A 19 -39.08 40.10 10.60
N VAL A 20 -40.28 40.42 10.11
CA VAL A 20 -41.55 40.19 10.80
C VAL A 20 -42.12 38.87 10.31
N PHE A 21 -42.17 37.86 11.18
CA PHE A 21 -42.86 36.60 10.89
C PHE A 21 -44.35 36.75 11.22
N ASN A 22 -45.20 36.74 10.18
CA ASN A 22 -46.64 36.56 10.34
C ASN A 22 -46.99 35.11 9.96
N PRO A 23 -47.43 34.26 10.91
CA PRO A 23 -47.67 32.84 10.65
C PRO A 23 -48.87 32.54 9.74
N GLU A 24 -49.66 33.55 9.35
CA GLU A 24 -50.88 33.36 8.54
C GLU A 24 -50.77 33.86 7.09
N VAL A 25 -49.64 34.43 6.66
CA VAL A 25 -49.46 34.93 5.27
C VAL A 25 -48.11 34.48 4.72
N PRO A 26 -48.04 33.81 3.54
CA PRO A 26 -46.76 33.51 2.91
C PRO A 26 -46.05 34.83 2.59
N ALA A 27 -44.87 35.05 3.18
CA ALA A 27 -44.05 36.21 2.85
C ALA A 27 -43.63 36.13 1.38
N GLN A 28 -44.19 37.01 0.54
CA GLN A 28 -43.79 37.15 -0.86
C GLN A 28 -42.42 37.84 -0.90
N TRP A 29 -41.35 37.06 -1.11
CA TRP A 29 -40.01 37.59 -1.33
C TRP A 29 -39.88 38.04 -2.79
N GLY A 30 -39.80 39.36 -3.01
CA GLY A 30 -39.57 39.99 -4.31
C GLY A 30 -38.09 40.16 -4.66
N GLY A 31 -37.28 39.11 -4.53
CA GLY A 31 -35.85 39.12 -4.86
C GLY A 31 -35.46 37.89 -5.66
N VAL A 32 -34.73 38.08 -6.76
CA VAL A 32 -34.42 37.06 -7.79
C VAL A 32 -33.37 36.01 -7.41
N ASP A 33 -32.91 35.96 -6.16
CA ASP A 33 -31.84 35.05 -5.72
C ASP A 33 -32.20 34.20 -4.48
N ALA A 34 -33.47 33.85 -4.32
CA ALA A 34 -33.87 32.90 -3.28
C ALA A 34 -33.76 31.46 -3.82
N GLU A 35 -32.71 30.73 -3.43
CA GLU A 35 -32.70 29.27 -3.59
C GLU A 35 -33.95 28.68 -2.91
N ALA A 36 -34.68 27.81 -3.62
CA ALA A 36 -35.93 27.25 -3.13
C ALA A 36 -35.68 26.32 -1.94
N TYR A 37 -35.96 26.78 -0.72
CA TYR A 37 -35.95 25.93 0.47
C TYR A 37 -37.25 25.14 0.57
N MET A 38 -37.17 23.80 0.48
CA MET A 38 -38.30 22.92 0.72
C MET A 38 -38.38 22.49 2.20
N VAL A 39 -39.56 22.60 2.80
CA VAL A 39 -39.82 22.07 4.14
C VAL A 39 -40.02 20.56 4.03
N VAL A 40 -39.05 19.78 4.51
CA VAL A 40 -39.12 18.31 4.49
C VAL A 40 -39.92 17.84 5.73
N PRO A 41 -41.06 17.16 5.58
CA PRO A 41 -41.95 16.82 6.70
C PRO A 41 -41.40 15.75 7.65
N PHE A 42 -40.33 15.04 7.26
CA PHE A 42 -39.59 14.11 8.08
C PHE A 42 -38.11 14.22 7.73
N ILE A 43 -37.27 14.59 8.71
CA ILE A 43 -35.82 14.65 8.52
C ILE A 43 -35.27 13.31 9.02
N PRO A 44 -34.83 12.41 8.12
CA PRO A 44 -34.19 11.17 8.57
C PRO A 44 -32.97 11.52 9.43
N PRO A 45 -32.68 10.73 10.48
CA PRO A 45 -31.52 10.95 11.32
C PRO A 45 -30.27 10.97 10.43
N SER A 46 -29.28 11.78 10.80
CA SER A 46 -28.02 11.73 10.08
C SER A 46 -27.38 10.36 10.24
N MET A 47 -26.96 9.77 9.14
CA MET A 47 -26.33 8.45 9.12
C MET A 47 -24.89 8.55 8.62
N ALA A 48 -24.04 7.68 9.15
CA ALA A 48 -22.74 7.34 8.59
C ALA A 48 -22.80 5.91 8.08
N CYS A 49 -22.40 5.69 6.83
CA CYS A 49 -22.34 4.37 6.23
C CYS A 49 -20.89 3.96 6.01
N SER A 50 -20.55 2.72 6.31
CA SER A 50 -19.25 2.12 6.04
C SER A 50 -19.41 0.89 5.16
N GLN A 51 -18.50 0.73 4.22
CA GLN A 51 -18.37 -0.50 3.46
C GLN A 51 -17.96 -1.65 4.37
N GLY A 52 -18.53 -2.84 4.15
CA GLY A 52 -18.16 -4.06 4.86
C GLY A 52 -16.69 -4.41 4.66
N SER A 53 -16.15 -5.22 5.56
CA SER A 53 -14.79 -5.77 5.51
C SER A 53 -14.81 -7.27 5.22
N SER A 54 -13.64 -7.88 5.02
CA SER A 54 -13.50 -9.35 4.99
C SER A 54 -14.40 -10.07 3.96
N ARG A 55 -14.39 -9.59 2.70
CA ARG A 55 -15.20 -10.12 1.58
C ARG A 55 -16.69 -9.78 1.65
N ASP A 56 -17.10 -8.93 2.57
CA ASP A 56 -18.45 -8.39 2.59
C ASP A 56 -18.53 -7.08 1.80
N SER A 57 -19.19 -7.11 0.65
CA SER A 57 -19.44 -5.92 -0.17
C SER A 57 -20.64 -5.09 0.28
N SER A 58 -21.29 -5.44 1.39
CA SER A 58 -22.45 -4.72 1.92
C SER A 58 -22.08 -3.35 2.50
N TRP A 59 -23.11 -2.52 2.75
CA TRP A 59 -22.96 -1.23 3.40
C TRP A 59 -23.72 -1.25 4.73
N SER A 60 -23.04 -0.92 5.83
CA SER A 60 -23.64 -0.78 7.16
C SER A 60 -23.78 0.68 7.52
N CYS A 61 -24.99 1.13 7.87
CA CYS A 61 -25.24 2.52 8.26
C CYS A 61 -25.65 2.63 9.73
N ALA A 62 -25.03 3.56 10.46
CA ALA A 62 -25.34 3.87 11.84
C ALA A 62 -25.79 5.33 11.98
N ALA A 63 -26.74 5.58 12.88
CA ALA A 63 -27.15 6.94 13.20
C ALA A 63 -26.03 7.70 13.92
N LEU A 64 -25.75 8.91 13.47
CA LEU A 64 -24.85 9.85 14.13
C LEU A 64 -25.67 10.77 15.05
N PRO A 65 -25.24 11.00 16.31
CA PRO A 65 -25.83 12.04 17.15
C PRO A 65 -25.51 13.41 16.56
N ARG A 66 -26.50 14.31 16.50
CA ARG A 66 -26.32 15.70 16.05
C ARG A 66 -26.91 16.72 17.01
N SER A 67 -26.26 17.88 17.02
CA SER A 67 -26.70 19.14 17.63
C SER A 67 -27.41 20.08 16.64
N HIS A 68 -27.51 19.73 15.34
CA HIS A 68 -28.10 20.61 14.32
C HIS A 68 -28.86 19.85 13.22
N ILE A 69 -29.87 20.53 12.67
CA ILE A 69 -30.80 20.07 11.62
C ILE A 69 -30.12 20.07 10.24
N VAL A 70 -30.47 19.10 9.40
CA VAL A 70 -30.12 19.04 7.97
C VAL A 70 -30.90 20.12 7.22
N CYS A 71 -30.19 21.11 6.66
CA CYS A 71 -30.79 22.18 5.84
C CYS A 71 -31.20 21.67 4.44
N GLY A 72 -32.14 22.37 3.81
CA GLY A 72 -32.86 21.98 2.58
C GLY A 72 -32.06 21.94 1.27
N HIS A 73 -30.74 21.76 1.33
CA HIS A 73 -29.86 21.70 0.16
C HIS A 73 -29.36 20.25 -0.06
N PRO A 74 -29.03 19.83 -1.30
CA PRO A 74 -28.51 18.49 -1.55
C PRO A 74 -27.08 18.30 -1.01
N GLY A 75 -26.35 19.37 -0.72
CA GLY A 75 -25.09 19.33 0.01
C GLY A 75 -23.85 19.17 -0.88
N THR A 76 -22.71 19.41 -0.24
CA THR A 76 -21.38 19.40 -0.85
C THR A 76 -20.59 18.20 -0.34
N LEU A 77 -19.97 17.46 -1.25
CA LEU A 77 -19.20 16.26 -0.98
C LEU A 77 -17.71 16.58 -0.92
N ALA A 78 -17.04 16.16 0.15
CA ALA A 78 -15.63 16.43 0.40
C ALA A 78 -14.97 15.27 1.16
N LEU A 79 -13.72 14.96 0.85
CA LEU A 79 -12.94 14.01 1.63
C LEU A 79 -12.75 14.56 3.05
N SER A 80 -12.75 13.68 4.06
CA SER A 80 -12.63 14.10 5.47
C SER A 80 -11.24 14.64 5.84
N SER A 81 -10.22 14.28 5.07
CA SER A 81 -8.83 14.70 5.28
C SER A 81 -8.13 14.98 3.95
N PRO A 82 -7.19 15.94 3.90
CA PRO A 82 -6.30 16.14 2.74
C PRO A 82 -5.23 15.06 2.60
N THR A 83 -4.89 14.36 3.68
CA THR A 83 -3.82 13.35 3.71
C THR A 83 -4.23 12.11 4.49
N TYR A 84 -3.75 10.96 4.05
CA TYR A 84 -3.89 9.67 4.74
C TYR A 84 -2.58 8.92 4.73
N GLU A 85 -2.39 8.06 5.72
CA GLU A 85 -1.22 7.19 5.85
C GLU A 85 -1.68 5.77 6.17
N VAL A 86 -1.01 4.79 5.58
CA VAL A 86 -1.31 3.37 5.78
C VAL A 86 -0.02 2.56 5.67
N LEU A 87 0.10 1.49 6.46
CA LEU A 87 1.20 0.53 6.31
C LEU A 87 0.99 -0.31 5.05
N GLU A 88 2.07 -0.70 4.37
CA GLU A 88 2.01 -1.54 3.17
C GLU A 88 1.34 -2.90 3.47
N ASN A 89 1.62 -3.51 4.62
CA ASN A 89 0.95 -4.73 5.10
C ASN A 89 -0.52 -4.58 5.58
N ALA A 90 -1.11 -3.38 5.59
CA ALA A 90 -2.44 -3.17 6.15
C ALA A 90 -3.58 -3.81 5.33
N SER A 91 -3.29 -4.25 4.10
CA SER A 91 -4.23 -4.79 3.09
C SER A 91 -5.29 -3.81 2.58
N PHE A 92 -5.81 -2.91 3.43
CA PHE A 92 -6.79 -1.90 3.07
C PHE A 92 -6.51 -0.57 3.73
N ILE A 93 -6.87 0.50 3.03
CA ILE A 93 -7.03 1.83 3.59
C ILE A 93 -8.50 2.27 3.55
N LEU A 94 -8.98 2.86 4.65
CA LEU A 94 -10.33 3.40 4.75
C LEU A 94 -10.34 4.89 4.45
N ILE A 95 -11.13 5.30 3.45
CA ILE A 95 -11.26 6.70 3.04
C ILE A 95 -12.69 7.14 3.31
N THR A 96 -12.85 8.32 3.91
CA THR A 96 -14.16 8.86 4.28
C THR A 96 -14.50 10.10 3.45
N VAL A 97 -15.71 10.10 2.90
CA VAL A 97 -16.32 11.24 2.20
C VAL A 97 -17.48 11.76 3.02
N THR A 98 -17.45 13.05 3.30
CA THR A 98 -18.46 13.78 4.07
C THR A 98 -19.35 14.59 3.15
N ARG A 99 -20.63 14.69 3.52
CA ARG A 99 -21.65 15.51 2.87
C ARG A 99 -22.04 16.63 3.84
N THR A 100 -21.72 17.87 3.48
CA THR A 100 -21.96 19.07 4.29
C THR A 100 -22.96 20.01 3.60
N GLY A 101 -23.46 21.03 4.31
CA GLY A 101 -24.38 22.01 3.73
C GLY A 101 -25.79 21.49 3.42
N GLY A 102 -26.09 20.20 3.67
CA GLY A 102 -27.41 19.61 3.49
C GLY A 102 -27.35 18.09 3.30
N GLY A 103 -28.50 17.43 3.30
CA GLY A 103 -28.65 15.97 3.30
C GLY A 103 -29.95 15.49 2.68
N VAL A 104 -30.62 16.39 1.94
CA VAL A 104 -31.89 16.14 1.27
C VAL A 104 -31.65 15.42 -0.04
N GLY A 105 -32.51 14.45 -0.35
CA GLY A 105 -32.43 13.72 -1.60
C GLY A 105 -31.23 12.77 -1.70
N PHE A 106 -31.26 12.00 -2.78
CA PHE A 106 -30.23 11.03 -3.10
C PHE A 106 -29.14 11.71 -3.93
N VAL A 107 -27.89 11.60 -3.50
CA VAL A 107 -26.74 12.09 -4.27
C VAL A 107 -25.69 11.01 -4.42
N SER A 108 -24.82 11.16 -5.42
CA SER A 108 -23.71 10.26 -5.64
C SER A 108 -22.49 10.97 -6.17
N VAL A 109 -21.31 10.39 -5.93
CA VAL A 109 -20.03 10.87 -6.45
C VAL A 109 -19.16 9.67 -6.79
N SER A 110 -18.39 9.78 -7.86
CA SER A 110 -17.37 8.79 -8.19
C SER A 110 -16.02 9.21 -7.61
N TYR A 111 -15.14 8.26 -7.36
CA TYR A 111 -13.75 8.56 -7.03
C TYR A 111 -12.78 7.88 -8.02
N ALA A 112 -11.52 8.29 -7.96
CA ALA A 112 -10.45 7.80 -8.82
C ALA A 112 -9.13 7.76 -8.07
N VAL A 113 -8.27 6.81 -8.45
CA VAL A 113 -6.85 6.80 -8.07
C VAL A 113 -6.05 7.47 -9.17
N VAL A 114 -5.15 8.37 -8.78
CA VAL A 114 -4.11 8.93 -9.62
C VAL A 114 -2.77 8.60 -8.97
N HIS A 115 -2.00 7.73 -9.60
CA HIS A 115 -0.69 7.35 -9.11
C HIS A 115 0.29 8.53 -9.16
N ILE A 116 1.12 8.66 -8.11
CA ILE A 116 2.21 9.64 -8.05
C ILE A 116 3.55 8.90 -8.18
N THR A 117 3.88 8.07 -7.19
CA THR A 117 5.06 7.18 -7.18
C THR A 117 4.69 5.70 -7.11
N THR A 118 3.41 5.40 -6.90
CA THR A 118 2.84 4.05 -6.93
C THR A 118 2.51 3.60 -8.36
N SER A 119 2.11 2.34 -8.47
CA SER A 119 1.55 1.69 -9.65
C SER A 119 0.34 0.83 -9.25
N ASP A 120 -0.28 0.17 -10.24
CA ASP A 120 -1.38 -0.77 -9.99
C ASP A 120 -0.96 -1.97 -9.10
N ASP A 121 0.35 -2.28 -9.05
CA ASP A 121 0.91 -3.32 -8.20
C ASP A 121 0.99 -2.91 -6.72
N ASP A 122 0.82 -1.62 -6.39
CA ASP A 122 0.93 -1.09 -5.02
C ASP A 122 -0.43 -0.79 -4.39
N ALA A 123 -1.38 -0.33 -5.19
CA ALA A 123 -2.71 0.03 -4.71
C ALA A 123 -3.77 -0.15 -5.79
N SER A 124 -4.95 -0.60 -5.38
CA SER A 124 -6.13 -0.67 -6.24
C SER A 124 -7.25 0.22 -5.73
N ALA A 125 -7.97 0.85 -6.66
CA ALA A 125 -9.01 1.82 -6.34
C ALA A 125 -10.14 1.23 -5.48
N THR A 126 -10.41 -0.06 -5.57
CA THR A 126 -11.45 -0.73 -4.79
C THR A 126 -10.85 -1.77 -3.87
N ALA A 127 -11.57 -2.12 -2.80
CA ALA A 127 -11.31 -3.36 -2.07
C ALA A 127 -11.49 -4.56 -3.01
N PHE A 128 -10.69 -5.63 -2.86
CA PHE A 128 -10.68 -6.80 -3.76
C PHE A 128 -12.03 -7.52 -3.93
N TYR A 129 -12.99 -7.28 -3.03
CA TYR A 129 -14.36 -7.84 -3.08
C TYR A 129 -15.39 -6.85 -3.64
N THR A 130 -14.94 -5.72 -4.19
CA THR A 130 -15.81 -4.67 -4.74
C THR A 130 -15.27 -4.13 -6.07
N SER A 131 -16.16 -3.68 -6.95
CA SER A 131 -15.79 -3.16 -8.28
C SER A 131 -16.30 -1.74 -8.55
N SER A 132 -17.18 -1.21 -7.71
CA SER A 132 -17.77 0.12 -7.89
C SER A 132 -16.90 1.20 -7.26
N GLN A 133 -16.58 2.23 -8.05
CA GLN A 133 -15.97 3.47 -7.59
C GLN A 133 -16.99 4.59 -7.38
N ARG A 134 -18.30 4.25 -7.34
CA ARG A 134 -19.39 5.21 -7.15
C ARG A 134 -19.97 5.08 -5.75
N LEU A 135 -19.93 6.19 -5.01
CA LEU A 135 -20.45 6.32 -3.65
C LEU A 135 -21.86 6.91 -3.70
N HIS A 136 -22.76 6.34 -2.91
CA HIS A 136 -24.15 6.73 -2.85
C HIS A 136 -24.51 7.25 -1.46
N PHE A 137 -25.16 8.40 -1.41
CA PHE A 137 -25.64 9.03 -0.20
C PHE A 137 -27.16 9.06 -0.27
N ALA A 138 -27.80 8.11 0.42
CA ALA A 138 -29.24 8.15 0.64
C ALA A 138 -29.64 9.40 1.46
N PRO A 139 -30.91 9.80 1.47
CA PRO A 139 -31.38 10.90 2.30
C PRO A 139 -30.96 10.72 3.77
N GLY A 140 -30.36 11.75 4.35
CA GLY A 140 -29.82 11.71 5.72
C GLY A 140 -28.44 11.06 5.86
N VAL A 141 -27.90 10.35 4.85
CA VAL A 141 -26.50 9.87 4.90
C VAL A 141 -25.57 11.06 4.70
N THR A 142 -24.70 11.28 5.68
CA THR A 142 -23.80 12.43 5.73
C THR A 142 -22.32 12.06 5.73
N SER A 143 -22.01 10.78 5.89
CA SER A 143 -20.66 10.25 5.76
C SER A 143 -20.71 8.87 5.12
N VAL A 144 -19.80 8.62 4.19
CA VAL A 144 -19.61 7.33 3.54
C VAL A 144 -18.13 6.98 3.62
N THR A 145 -17.80 5.84 4.22
CA THR A 145 -16.44 5.31 4.32
C THR A 145 -16.29 4.08 3.43
N PHE A 146 -15.34 4.12 2.50
CA PHE A 146 -15.05 3.03 1.58
C PHE A 146 -13.60 2.53 1.75
N ALA A 147 -13.36 1.30 1.33
CA ALA A 147 -12.05 0.67 1.40
C ALA A 147 -11.38 0.60 0.02
N MET A 148 -10.07 0.83 0.01
CA MET A 148 -9.20 0.66 -1.15
C MET A 148 -8.14 -0.39 -0.81
N THR A 149 -7.73 -1.21 -1.78
CA THR A 149 -6.73 -2.26 -1.53
C THR A 149 -5.33 -1.66 -1.55
N VAL A 150 -4.51 -2.06 -0.59
CA VAL A 150 -3.06 -1.82 -0.55
C VAL A 150 -2.40 -3.18 -0.73
N HIS A 151 -1.45 -3.27 -1.64
CA HIS A 151 -0.77 -4.52 -1.97
C HIS A 151 0.56 -4.58 -1.24
N ASP A 152 0.70 -5.65 -0.47
CA ASP A 152 1.91 -5.95 0.27
C ASP A 152 2.93 -6.66 -0.62
N ASN A 153 4.22 -6.40 -0.39
CA ASN A 153 5.31 -7.13 -1.02
C ASN A 153 6.41 -7.43 0.00
N PHE A 154 7.62 -7.77 -0.47
CA PHE A 154 8.75 -8.11 0.40
C PHE A 154 10.00 -7.33 0.00
N VAL A 155 9.81 -6.19 -0.65
CA VAL A 155 10.86 -5.36 -1.24
C VAL A 155 10.80 -4.00 -0.60
N ARG A 156 11.84 -3.71 0.18
CA ARG A 156 11.99 -2.42 0.84
C ARG A 156 11.96 -1.27 -0.17
N ASN A 157 11.07 -0.34 0.07
CA ASN A 157 10.92 0.83 -0.78
C ASN A 157 11.92 1.93 -0.40
N ALA A 158 12.80 2.28 -1.34
CA ALA A 158 13.76 3.37 -1.15
C ALA A 158 13.11 4.77 -1.16
N VAL A 159 11.89 4.89 -1.67
CA VAL A 159 11.12 6.13 -1.81
C VAL A 159 9.71 5.91 -1.29
N LEU A 160 9.11 6.95 -0.70
CA LEU A 160 7.72 6.92 -0.26
C LEU A 160 6.79 6.65 -1.45
N LYS A 161 5.94 5.63 -1.29
CA LYS A 161 4.87 5.30 -2.22
C LYS A 161 3.66 6.19 -1.97
N GLN A 162 3.24 6.94 -2.98
CA GLN A 162 2.13 7.87 -2.89
C GLN A 162 1.16 7.73 -4.07
N PHE A 163 -0.12 7.90 -3.78
CA PHE A 163 -1.17 8.12 -4.77
C PHE A 163 -2.13 9.21 -4.29
N LYS A 164 -2.97 9.68 -5.20
CA LYS A 164 -4.00 10.68 -4.93
C LYS A 164 -5.38 10.08 -5.16
N VAL A 165 -6.28 10.28 -4.21
CA VAL A 165 -7.72 10.01 -4.37
C VAL A 165 -8.39 11.29 -4.84
N VAL A 166 -9.17 11.22 -5.91
CA VAL A 166 -9.86 12.37 -6.50
C VAL A 166 -11.36 12.07 -6.63
N LEU A 167 -12.21 12.96 -6.13
CA LEU A 167 -13.65 12.92 -6.34
C LEU A 167 -13.98 13.50 -7.73
N ARG A 168 -14.91 12.86 -8.45
CA ARG A 168 -15.37 13.27 -9.79
C ARG A 168 -16.83 12.87 -10.02
N ASP A 169 -17.41 13.40 -11.09
CA ASP A 169 -18.74 13.03 -11.60
C ASP A 169 -19.85 13.02 -10.52
N PRO A 170 -20.03 14.13 -9.76
CA PRO A 170 -21.13 14.23 -8.82
C PRO A 170 -22.46 14.16 -9.58
N SER A 171 -23.50 13.63 -8.93
CA SER A 171 -24.87 13.72 -9.45
C SER A 171 -25.29 15.18 -9.64
N VAL A 172 -26.26 15.43 -10.53
CA VAL A 172 -26.73 16.78 -10.93
C VAL A 172 -26.94 17.74 -9.75
N ASP A 173 -27.45 17.23 -8.63
CA ASP A 173 -27.78 18.06 -7.47
C ASP A 173 -26.63 18.24 -6.46
N ALA A 174 -25.50 17.55 -6.61
CA ALA A 174 -24.38 17.59 -5.68
C ALA A 174 -23.19 18.38 -6.23
N SER A 175 -22.46 19.03 -5.33
CA SER A 175 -21.19 19.69 -5.63
C SER A 175 -20.02 19.00 -4.94
N ILE A 176 -18.82 19.11 -5.50
CA ILE A 176 -17.58 18.72 -4.84
C ILE A 176 -17.00 19.96 -4.14
N GLY A 177 -16.66 19.84 -2.87
CA GLY A 177 -16.12 20.93 -2.06
C GLY A 177 -14.62 21.14 -2.24
N ASN A 178 -14.04 22.03 -1.41
CA ASN A 178 -12.62 22.37 -1.47
C ASN A 178 -11.70 21.15 -1.28
N GLN A 179 -12.13 20.16 -0.49
CA GLN A 179 -11.40 18.90 -0.30
C GLN A 179 -11.84 17.82 -1.31
N GLY A 180 -11.80 18.15 -2.61
CA GLY A 180 -12.12 17.22 -3.70
C GLY A 180 -11.04 16.17 -3.97
N SER A 181 -9.88 16.26 -3.31
CA SER A 181 -8.82 15.28 -3.45
C SER A 181 -7.95 15.14 -2.20
N ALA A 182 -7.32 13.98 -2.00
CA ALA A 182 -6.41 13.73 -0.89
C ALA A 182 -5.20 12.89 -1.33
N VAL A 183 -4.06 13.09 -0.69
CA VAL A 183 -2.85 12.27 -0.91
C VAL A 183 -2.82 11.14 0.10
N VAL A 184 -2.53 9.93 -0.37
CA VAL A 184 -2.32 8.76 0.46
C VAL A 184 -0.85 8.37 0.37
N THR A 185 -0.20 8.22 1.53
CA THR A 185 1.17 7.71 1.65
C THR A 185 1.13 6.29 2.18
N ILE A 186 1.74 5.36 1.44
CA ILE A 186 1.98 3.99 1.87
C ILE A 186 3.34 3.95 2.57
N LEU A 187 3.33 3.50 3.82
CA LEU A 187 4.48 3.37 4.69
C LEU A 187 5.02 1.94 4.59
N ASP A 188 6.23 1.83 4.07
CA ASP A 188 7.00 0.60 3.91
C ASP A 188 7.24 -0.07 5.27
N ASP A 189 6.90 -1.35 5.39
CA ASP A 189 7.19 -2.17 6.58
C ASP A 189 8.25 -3.26 6.34
N ASP A 190 8.85 -3.27 5.16
CA ASP A 190 9.82 -4.27 4.75
C ASP A 190 11.22 -4.08 5.36
N PRO A 191 11.88 -5.19 5.75
CA PRO A 191 13.25 -5.15 6.25
C PRO A 191 14.24 -4.77 5.13
N PRO A 192 15.42 -4.22 5.47
CA PRO A 192 16.46 -3.98 4.48
C PRO A 192 16.84 -5.25 3.71
N ASP A 193 17.14 -5.08 2.42
CA ASP A 193 17.60 -6.16 1.56
C ASP A 193 18.76 -6.94 2.22
N PRO A 194 18.73 -8.28 2.18
CA PRO A 194 19.84 -9.08 2.68
C PRO A 194 21.12 -8.78 1.89
N THR A 195 22.18 -8.41 2.59
CA THR A 195 23.52 -8.36 2.01
C THR A 195 24.17 -9.74 2.12
N PHE A 196 24.63 -10.26 0.99
CA PHE A 196 25.35 -11.53 0.91
C PHE A 196 26.84 -11.29 0.71
N THR A 197 27.66 -11.98 1.49
CA THR A 197 29.12 -11.93 1.40
C THR A 197 29.63 -13.34 1.12
N ALA A 198 30.16 -13.56 -0.09
CA ALA A 198 30.85 -14.80 -0.44
C ALA A 198 32.27 -14.75 0.11
N GLN A 199 32.66 -15.79 0.84
CA GLN A 199 34.00 -15.99 1.35
C GLN A 199 34.53 -17.28 0.74
N VAL A 200 35.45 -17.11 -0.22
CA VAL A 200 36.13 -18.20 -0.92
C VAL A 200 37.63 -17.96 -0.80
N PRO A 201 38.43 -18.96 -0.39
CA PRO A 201 39.87 -18.82 -0.39
C PRO A 201 40.38 -18.48 -1.79
N GLN A 202 41.23 -17.45 -1.88
CA GLN A 202 41.81 -17.01 -3.15
C GLN A 202 42.65 -18.12 -3.83
N TRP A 203 43.17 -19.04 -3.04
CA TRP A 203 44.03 -20.14 -3.45
C TRP A 203 43.56 -21.48 -2.89
N GLY A 204 43.75 -22.55 -3.66
CA GLY A 204 43.52 -23.92 -3.22
C GLY A 204 44.27 -24.93 -4.08
N THR A 205 44.19 -26.19 -3.70
CA THR A 205 44.85 -27.31 -4.37
C THR A 205 43.82 -28.19 -5.07
N ALA A 206 44.04 -28.50 -6.35
CA ALA A 206 43.19 -29.45 -7.06
C ALA A 206 43.21 -30.82 -6.35
N GLY A 207 42.03 -31.43 -6.15
CA GLY A 207 41.86 -32.68 -5.41
C GLY A 207 41.71 -32.51 -3.89
N ALA A 208 41.85 -31.30 -3.35
CA ALA A 208 41.62 -31.00 -1.93
C ALA A 208 40.31 -30.22 -1.71
N PRO A 209 39.65 -30.36 -0.55
CA PRO A 209 38.43 -29.62 -0.25
C PRO A 209 38.70 -28.12 -0.05
N LEU A 210 38.03 -27.29 -0.84
CA LEU A 210 37.98 -25.83 -0.73
C LEU A 210 36.71 -25.42 0.01
N ALA A 211 36.85 -24.72 1.14
CA ALA A 211 35.70 -24.22 1.89
C ALA A 211 35.00 -23.09 1.14
N LEU A 212 33.68 -23.19 0.97
CA LEU A 212 32.82 -22.18 0.40
C LEU A 212 31.84 -21.73 1.48
N THR A 213 31.89 -20.44 1.82
CA THR A 213 30.98 -19.85 2.80
C THR A 213 30.25 -18.68 2.17
N LEU A 214 28.93 -18.65 2.29
CA LEU A 214 28.10 -17.50 1.99
C LEU A 214 27.44 -17.02 3.28
N ALA A 215 27.81 -15.83 3.74
CA ALA A 215 27.17 -15.19 4.89
C ALA A 215 26.06 -14.24 4.41
N THR A 216 25.01 -14.06 5.23
CA THR A 216 23.94 -13.09 5.01
C THR A 216 23.79 -12.19 6.24
N SER A 217 23.44 -10.93 6.04
CA SER A 217 23.05 -10.01 7.12
C SER A 217 21.60 -10.21 7.60
N SER A 218 20.79 -10.99 6.88
CA SER A 218 19.43 -11.38 7.28
C SER A 218 19.25 -12.90 7.23
N PRO A 219 19.15 -13.60 8.39
CA PRO A 219 18.98 -15.05 8.45
C PRO A 219 17.57 -15.51 8.05
N SER A 220 16.61 -14.58 7.87
CA SER A 220 15.21 -14.87 7.55
C SER A 220 14.98 -15.30 6.08
N ALA A 221 15.99 -15.17 5.21
CA ALA A 221 15.87 -15.51 3.79
C ALA A 221 16.43 -16.91 3.49
N SER A 222 15.81 -17.96 4.02
CA SER A 222 16.22 -19.33 3.66
C SER A 222 15.53 -19.82 2.41
N LYS A 223 16.22 -19.74 1.27
CA LYS A 223 16.03 -20.64 0.14
C LYS A 223 17.37 -20.87 -0.58
N TRP A 224 17.62 -22.15 -0.83
CA TRP A 224 18.67 -22.82 -1.60
C TRP A 224 19.65 -21.91 -2.35
N VAL A 225 20.94 -22.08 -2.03
CA VAL A 225 22.03 -21.47 -2.79
C VAL A 225 22.66 -22.53 -3.69
N VAL A 226 22.65 -22.25 -4.99
CA VAL A 226 23.37 -23.05 -5.99
C VAL A 226 24.64 -22.30 -6.36
N VAL A 227 25.78 -22.99 -6.26
CA VAL A 227 27.06 -22.47 -6.75
C VAL A 227 27.34 -23.11 -8.09
N GLN A 228 27.64 -22.29 -9.10
CA GLN A 228 28.15 -22.73 -10.39
C GLN A 228 29.62 -22.37 -10.48
N ALA A 229 30.49 -23.38 -10.58
CA ALA A 229 31.92 -23.20 -10.77
C ALA A 229 32.29 -23.41 -12.22
N LYS A 230 32.73 -22.35 -12.91
CA LYS A 230 33.15 -22.37 -14.33
C LYS A 230 34.66 -22.18 -14.46
N LEU A 231 35.34 -23.13 -15.09
CA LEU A 231 36.76 -23.01 -15.41
C LEU A 231 36.98 -22.04 -16.60
N MET A 232 37.66 -20.92 -16.38
CA MET A 232 37.66 -19.79 -17.33
C MET A 232 38.43 -20.00 -18.64
N ARG A 233 39.41 -20.92 -18.68
CA ARG A 233 40.26 -21.16 -19.86
C ARG A 233 40.01 -22.51 -20.54
N SER A 234 38.91 -23.18 -20.23
CA SER A 234 38.56 -24.45 -20.84
C SER A 234 37.76 -24.24 -22.13
N TYR A 235 38.12 -24.96 -23.19
CA TYR A 235 37.38 -24.98 -24.46
C TYR A 235 36.00 -25.67 -24.31
N ASN A 236 35.90 -26.60 -23.37
CA ASN A 236 34.63 -27.17 -22.93
C ASN A 236 34.14 -26.39 -21.71
N GLU A 237 32.90 -25.89 -21.70
CA GLU A 237 32.32 -25.26 -20.52
C GLU A 237 32.12 -26.31 -19.41
N ILE A 238 33.13 -26.46 -18.56
CA ILE A 238 33.03 -27.31 -17.38
C ILE A 238 32.40 -26.47 -16.29
N VAL A 239 31.13 -26.77 -16.02
CA VAL A 239 30.31 -26.13 -14.98
C VAL A 239 29.96 -27.16 -13.94
N GLU A 240 30.60 -27.09 -12.77
CA GLU A 240 30.22 -27.90 -11.62
C GLU A 240 29.14 -27.18 -10.81
N ARG A 241 28.10 -27.91 -10.40
CA ARG A 241 26.99 -27.38 -9.60
C ARG A 241 27.05 -27.94 -8.20
N LEU A 242 27.14 -27.05 -7.21
CA LEU A 242 27.14 -27.41 -5.80
C LEU A 242 25.94 -26.82 -5.09
N PHE A 243 25.42 -27.57 -4.12
CA PHE A 243 24.42 -27.09 -3.18
C PHE A 243 25.10 -26.71 -1.87
N LEU A 244 24.85 -25.50 -1.36
CA LEU A 244 25.27 -25.13 -0.02
C LEU A 244 24.08 -25.32 0.94
N PRO A 245 24.14 -26.25 1.90
CA PRO A 245 23.11 -26.37 2.93
C PRO A 245 23.13 -25.13 3.84
N PHE A 246 21.95 -24.73 4.34
CA PHE A 246 21.83 -23.63 5.29
C PHE A 246 22.25 -24.07 6.70
N THR A 247 23.00 -23.21 7.38
CA THR A 247 23.37 -23.31 8.79
C THR A 247 22.95 -22.02 9.51
N THR A 248 23.06 -21.96 10.84
CA THR A 248 22.51 -20.88 11.67
C THR A 248 22.90 -19.44 11.26
N ASN A 249 24.02 -19.23 10.56
CA ASN A 249 24.51 -17.91 10.14
C ASN A 249 24.90 -17.80 8.65
N GLY A 250 24.39 -18.70 7.79
CA GLY A 250 24.72 -18.70 6.36
C GLY A 250 24.85 -20.10 5.77
N TRP A 251 25.30 -20.19 4.52
CA TRP A 251 25.44 -21.44 3.79
C TRP A 251 26.90 -21.85 3.69
N THR A 252 27.22 -23.08 4.09
CA THR A 252 28.59 -23.61 4.08
C THR A 252 28.64 -24.97 3.41
N ASN A 253 29.63 -25.18 2.55
CA ASN A 253 29.97 -26.50 2.01
C ASN A 253 31.46 -26.51 1.61
N SER A 254 32.00 -27.69 1.35
CA SER A 254 33.29 -27.83 0.72
C SER A 254 33.14 -28.30 -0.73
N TRP A 255 34.00 -27.81 -1.60
CA TRP A 255 34.10 -28.23 -2.99
C TRP A 255 35.48 -28.81 -3.25
N THR A 256 35.55 -30.00 -3.85
CA THR A 256 36.81 -30.66 -4.21
C THR A 256 37.02 -30.62 -5.73
N PRO A 257 37.60 -29.53 -6.28
CA PRO A 257 37.84 -29.38 -7.71
C PRO A 257 38.83 -30.43 -8.22
N THR A 258 38.51 -31.15 -9.29
CA THR A 258 39.40 -32.19 -9.84
C THR A 258 40.49 -31.65 -10.77
N MET A 259 40.37 -30.41 -11.25
CA MET A 259 41.35 -29.79 -12.14
C MET A 259 41.89 -28.47 -11.60
N SER A 260 43.17 -28.19 -11.85
CA SER A 260 43.80 -26.90 -11.56
C SER A 260 43.40 -25.83 -12.58
N GLY A 261 43.29 -24.57 -12.15
CA GLY A 261 43.02 -23.44 -13.03
C GLY A 261 42.32 -22.28 -12.34
N GLU A 262 41.90 -21.27 -13.13
CA GLU A 262 41.13 -20.13 -12.63
C GLU A 262 39.63 -20.39 -12.80
N TYR A 263 38.88 -20.30 -11.70
CA TYR A 263 37.44 -20.54 -11.69
C TYR A 263 36.67 -19.27 -11.38
N LEU A 264 35.57 -19.07 -12.12
CA LEU A 264 34.51 -18.14 -11.79
C LEU A 264 33.44 -18.90 -11.01
N LEU A 265 33.15 -18.45 -9.79
CA LEU A 265 32.08 -18.98 -8.95
C LEU A 265 30.89 -18.03 -9.01
N THR A 266 29.75 -18.54 -9.41
CA THR A 266 28.47 -17.81 -9.41
C THR A 266 27.55 -18.40 -8.36
N PHE A 267 27.13 -17.58 -7.42
CA PHE A 267 26.17 -17.94 -6.38
C PHE A 267 24.78 -17.46 -6.82
N CYS A 268 23.83 -18.38 -6.92
CA CYS A 268 22.43 -18.10 -7.23
C CYS A 268 21.57 -18.42 -6.02
N THR A 269 20.82 -17.43 -5.53
CA THR A 269 19.80 -17.62 -4.49
C THR A 269 18.43 -17.75 -5.15
N LEU A 270 17.59 -18.65 -4.64
CA LEU A 270 16.17 -18.75 -5.03
C LEU A 270 15.37 -18.05 -3.93
N PHE A 271 14.36 -17.23 -4.22
CA PHE A 271 13.45 -16.70 -3.19
C PHE A 271 12.04 -17.29 -3.31
N GLY A 272 11.21 -17.08 -2.29
CA GLY A 272 9.76 -17.40 -2.18
C GLY A 272 9.04 -17.45 -3.52
N THR A 273 9.27 -16.38 -4.28
CA THR A 273 8.45 -15.87 -5.38
C THR A 273 9.21 -15.78 -6.71
N GLY A 274 10.49 -16.17 -6.79
CA GLY A 274 11.29 -16.07 -8.02
C GLY A 274 12.80 -15.91 -7.77
N LEU A 275 13.59 -15.88 -8.86
CA LEU A 275 15.04 -15.65 -8.86
C LEU A 275 15.33 -14.16 -8.70
N GLN A 276 16.09 -13.75 -7.68
CA GLN A 276 16.65 -12.40 -7.65
C GLN A 276 18.02 -12.42 -6.97
N GLY A 277 19.08 -12.48 -7.77
CA GLY A 277 20.47 -12.35 -7.32
C GLY A 277 21.44 -13.33 -7.96
N GLN A 278 22.32 -12.84 -8.83
CA GLN A 278 23.54 -13.52 -9.24
C GLN A 278 24.72 -12.79 -8.60
N TYR A 279 25.54 -13.49 -7.82
CA TYR A 279 26.73 -12.93 -7.18
C TYR A 279 27.99 -13.65 -7.68
N PHE A 280 29.07 -12.90 -7.93
CA PHE A 280 30.30 -13.42 -8.52
C PHE A 280 31.47 -13.42 -7.53
N ALA A 281 32.24 -14.50 -7.50
CA ALA A 281 33.55 -14.57 -6.83
C ALA A 281 34.57 -15.29 -7.72
N ASN A 282 35.86 -14.92 -7.61
CA ASN A 282 36.97 -15.52 -8.36
C ASN A 282 37.88 -16.36 -7.44
N ALA A 283 38.29 -17.54 -7.89
CA ALA A 283 39.23 -18.41 -7.17
C ALA A 283 40.32 -18.97 -8.11
N ARG A 284 41.55 -19.11 -7.61
CA ARG A 284 42.70 -19.69 -8.36
C ARG A 284 43.15 -21.00 -7.72
N LEU A 285 43.29 -22.07 -8.50
CA LEU A 285 43.70 -23.38 -8.01
C LEU A 285 45.02 -23.82 -8.65
N GLN A 286 45.93 -24.30 -7.81
CA GLN A 286 47.23 -24.83 -8.23
C GLN A 286 47.18 -26.37 -8.35
N VAL A 287 48.09 -26.93 -9.17
CA VAL A 287 48.27 -28.38 -9.32
C VAL A 287 48.75 -28.97 -7.99
N ALA A 288 48.17 -30.09 -7.56
CA ALA A 288 48.74 -30.89 -6.48
C ALA A 288 50.07 -31.49 -6.95
N ASN A 289 51.19 -30.82 -6.66
CA ASN A 289 52.49 -31.41 -6.93
C ASN A 289 52.67 -32.63 -6.02
N ILE A 290 52.86 -33.79 -6.65
CA ILE A 290 53.29 -35.03 -6.01
C ILE A 290 54.72 -34.79 -5.49
N SER A 291 54.86 -34.68 -4.17
CA SER A 291 56.16 -34.71 -3.51
C SER A 291 56.62 -36.16 -3.37
N PHE A 292 57.51 -36.64 -4.24
CA PHE A 292 58.28 -37.84 -3.94
C PHE A 292 59.41 -37.48 -2.95
N PRO A 293 59.58 -38.20 -1.83
CA PRO A 293 60.71 -37.97 -0.95
C PRO A 293 61.96 -38.58 -1.61
N ILE A 294 62.91 -37.73 -2.00
CA ILE A 294 64.28 -38.18 -2.31
C ILE A 294 65.11 -37.90 -1.04
N TYR A 295 65.40 -38.95 -0.27
CA TYR A 295 66.49 -38.93 0.71
C TYR A 295 67.74 -39.52 0.06
N PRO A 296 68.88 -38.79 0.01
CA PRO A 296 70.19 -39.40 -0.01
C PRO A 296 70.69 -39.60 1.42
N ILE A 297 71.12 -40.82 1.67
CA ILE A 297 71.78 -41.34 2.87
C ILE A 297 73.20 -40.74 2.93
N PHE A 298 73.70 -40.39 4.11
CA PHE A 298 75.09 -39.97 4.29
C PHE A 298 76.07 -41.07 3.83
N GLY A 299 77.09 -40.63 3.08
CA GLY A 299 78.38 -41.27 2.88
C GLY A 299 79.42 -40.18 2.68
#